data_AF-A0A508TDI2-F1
#
_entry.id   AF-A0A508TDI2-F1
#
_cell.length_a   1.000
_cell.length_b   1.000
_cell.length_c   1.000
_cell.angle_alpha   90.00
_cell.angle_beta   90.00
_cell.angle_gamma   90.00
#
_symmetry.space_group_name_H-M   'P 1'
#
loop_
_entity.id
_entity.type
_entity.pdbx_description
1 polymer ?
#
loop_
_entity_poly.entity_id
_entity_poly.type
_entity_poly.pdbx_seq_one_letter_code
_entity_poly.pdbx_strand_id
1 'polypeptide(L)'
;MSFTIAIIGRPNVGKSTLFNRLVGQKLALVDDEPGVTRDRREGQARLYDLDFTIIDTAGLDEGAKGSLTARMQEQTETAIALADALMFVIDARVGLTPTDRAFADFARKANKPVVLIANKAEGKHGEIGAMESYALGLGDPVQISAEHGEGMGDLHEALSALMPETPEAEDEVEDDADISEEEAALRPIRVAIVGRPNAGKSTLINHLLGEERLLTSPEAGTTRDSIAVEITWQGRAFRVFDTAGLRRRSRIEEKLEKLSVADALRAVRFAEVVVLMMDAQNKFEEQDLRIADLIEREGRAIVLAVNKWDLVERKPNQISALRSDADHWLPQVKGVPVVAVSGLMGEGIDRLMTAIQEAYAIWNRRLPTSALNRWFEQAIQANPPPAVSGRRLKLNYITQVKARPPSFVLFCSRADAIPQSYLRYLTNSLRETFELPGTPVRITLREKANPFAHKRKRPS
;
A
#
# COMPACT_ATOMS: atom_id res chain seq x y z
N MET A 1 -15.19 13.74 -11.30
CA MET A 1 -15.81 13.93 -9.98
C MET A 1 -15.41 12.73 -9.14
N SER A 2 -14.98 12.92 -7.90
CA SER A 2 -14.60 11.80 -7.02
C SER A 2 -15.82 10.95 -6.71
N PHE A 3 -15.64 9.62 -6.68
CA PHE A 3 -16.71 8.69 -6.33
C PHE A 3 -17.26 9.04 -4.94
N THR A 4 -18.57 9.17 -4.82
CA THR A 4 -19.23 9.68 -3.62
C THR A 4 -20.04 8.59 -2.93
N ILE A 5 -19.85 8.43 -1.62
CA ILE A 5 -20.51 7.40 -0.81
C ILE A 5 -21.30 8.06 0.32
N ALA A 6 -22.60 7.80 0.40
CA ALA A 6 -23.41 8.26 1.53
C ALA A 6 -23.47 7.20 2.63
N ILE A 7 -23.18 7.60 3.88
CA ILE A 7 -23.46 6.77 5.05
C ILE A 7 -24.90 7.00 5.48
N ILE A 8 -25.72 5.95 5.43
CA ILE A 8 -27.13 5.97 5.80
C ILE A 8 -27.42 4.94 6.90
N GLY A 9 -28.48 5.19 7.67
CA GLY A 9 -28.89 4.32 8.76
C GLY A 9 -29.51 5.11 9.90
N ARG A 10 -30.19 4.41 10.82
CA ARG A 10 -30.86 5.06 11.94
C ARG A 10 -29.87 5.78 12.89
N PRO A 11 -30.34 6.68 13.77
CA PRO A 11 -29.48 7.32 14.76
C PRO A 11 -28.75 6.30 15.66
N ASN A 12 -27.57 6.69 16.15
CA ASN A 12 -26.76 5.95 17.13
C ASN A 12 -26.20 4.58 16.71
N VAL A 13 -26.28 4.20 15.42
CA VAL A 13 -25.64 2.99 14.88
C VAL A 13 -24.12 3.11 14.72
N GLY A 14 -23.55 4.31 14.89
CA GLY A 14 -22.11 4.57 14.77
C GLY A 14 -21.67 5.17 13.43
N LYS A 15 -22.59 5.81 12.68
CA LYS A 15 -22.28 6.50 11.41
C LYS A 15 -21.14 7.52 11.55
N SER A 16 -21.23 8.43 12.52
CA SER A 16 -20.20 9.46 12.72
C SER A 16 -18.87 8.88 13.22
N THR A 17 -18.88 7.76 13.96
CA THR A 17 -17.66 7.04 14.34
C THR A 17 -16.97 6.46 13.11
N LEU A 18 -17.74 5.84 12.21
CA LEU A 18 -17.24 5.31 10.94
C LEU A 18 -16.75 6.42 10.01
N PHE A 19 -17.52 7.51 9.87
CA PHE A 19 -17.13 8.70 9.13
C PHE A 19 -15.77 9.25 9.60
N ASN A 20 -15.64 9.51 10.91
CA ASN A 20 -14.40 10.05 11.47
C ASN A 20 -13.21 9.12 11.29
N ARG A 21 -13.43 7.80 11.33
CA ARG A 21 -12.38 6.80 11.08
C ARG A 21 -11.92 6.84 9.63
N LEU A 22 -12.86 6.93 8.69
CA LEU A 22 -12.57 6.96 7.26
C LEU A 22 -11.93 8.28 6.81
N VAL A 23 -12.28 9.40 7.42
CA VAL A 23 -11.68 10.73 7.11
C VAL A 23 -10.31 10.93 7.79
N GLY A 24 -9.97 10.11 8.78
CA GLY A 24 -8.69 10.18 9.51
C GLY A 24 -8.73 11.09 10.74
N GLN A 25 -8.12 10.64 11.84
CA GLN A 25 -8.06 11.37 13.11
C GLN A 25 -7.09 12.56 13.03
N LYS A 26 -7.54 13.73 12.54
CA LYS A 26 -7.16 15.10 12.99
C LYS A 26 -7.72 16.23 12.09
N LEU A 27 -9.03 16.25 11.84
CA LEU A 27 -9.74 17.47 11.40
C LEU A 27 -10.76 17.97 12.43
N ALA A 28 -10.61 17.56 13.68
CA ALA A 28 -11.34 18.13 14.81
C ALA A 28 -10.39 18.85 15.79
N LEU A 29 -9.52 19.71 15.26
CA LEU A 29 -9.35 21.01 15.89
C LEU A 29 -10.35 21.90 15.16
N VAL A 30 -11.51 22.03 15.79
CA VAL A 30 -12.45 23.10 15.49
C VAL A 30 -11.68 24.38 15.81
N ASP A 31 -11.25 25.10 14.78
CA ASP A 31 -11.02 26.53 14.94
C ASP A 31 -12.40 27.12 15.20
N ASP A 32 -12.63 27.53 16.44
CA ASP A 32 -13.77 28.34 16.87
C ASP A 32 -13.59 29.78 16.34
N GLU A 33 -13.44 29.95 15.02
CA GLU A 33 -13.54 31.25 14.37
C GLU A 33 -15.01 31.51 13.98
N PRO A 34 -15.68 32.50 14.60
CA PRO A 34 -17.07 32.83 14.26
C PRO A 34 -17.10 33.46 12.86
N GLY A 35 -17.54 32.70 11.85
CA GLY A 35 -17.72 33.25 10.49
C GLY A 35 -17.65 32.26 9.32
N VAL A 36 -17.25 31.01 9.53
CA VAL A 36 -17.21 30.01 8.46
C VAL A 36 -18.52 29.21 8.45
N THR A 37 -19.28 29.30 7.37
CA THR A 37 -20.50 28.51 7.17
C THR A 37 -20.18 27.02 7.24
N ARG A 38 -20.76 26.31 8.23
CA ARG A 38 -20.70 24.85 8.42
C ARG A 38 -21.56 24.12 7.38
N ASP A 39 -21.33 24.39 6.11
CA ASP A 39 -22.05 23.73 5.04
C ASP A 39 -21.44 22.36 4.77
N ARG A 40 -22.24 21.31 5.02
CA ARG A 40 -22.09 19.92 4.56
C ARG A 40 -20.89 19.18 5.18
N ARG A 41 -21.14 18.14 5.99
CA ARG A 41 -20.09 17.18 6.37
C ARG A 41 -19.81 16.20 5.22
N GLU A 42 -19.45 16.76 4.08
CA GLU A 42 -18.68 16.07 3.05
C GLU A 42 -17.25 15.93 3.59
N GLY A 43 -16.72 14.72 3.60
CA GLY A 43 -15.35 14.43 4.01
C GLY A 43 -14.60 13.73 2.90
N GLN A 44 -13.30 13.99 2.78
CA GLN A 44 -12.43 13.12 1.98
C GLN A 44 -12.11 11.90 2.84
N ALA A 45 -12.61 10.73 2.44
CA ALA A 45 -12.39 9.48 3.12
C ALA A 45 -11.32 8.66 2.40
N ARG A 46 -10.51 7.98 3.21
CA ARG A 46 -9.51 7.01 2.74
C ARG A 46 -9.64 5.70 3.50
N LEU A 47 -9.76 4.61 2.75
CA LEU A 47 -9.74 3.24 3.28
C LEU A 47 -8.70 2.44 2.52
N TYR A 48 -7.53 2.23 3.14
CA TYR A 48 -6.34 1.69 2.47
C TYR A 48 -5.97 2.49 1.21
N ASP A 49 -6.17 1.90 0.04
CA ASP A 49 -5.97 2.41 -1.32
C ASP A 49 -7.21 3.07 -1.93
N LEU A 50 -8.39 2.94 -1.30
CA LEU A 50 -9.61 3.58 -1.78
C LEU A 50 -9.70 5.03 -1.27
N ASP A 51 -9.79 5.99 -2.18
CA ASP A 51 -10.08 7.40 -1.91
C ASP A 51 -11.47 7.76 -2.46
N PHE A 52 -12.34 8.33 -1.63
CA PHE A 52 -13.70 8.69 -2.02
C PHE A 52 -14.25 9.85 -1.20
N THR A 53 -15.22 10.58 -1.76
CA THR A 53 -15.99 11.56 -0.98
C THR A 53 -17.00 10.82 -0.13
N ILE A 54 -17.06 11.10 1.16
CA ILE A 54 -18.05 10.52 2.06
C ILE A 54 -19.02 11.58 2.58
N ILE A 55 -20.31 11.26 2.60
CA ILE A 55 -21.38 12.15 3.08
C ILE A 55 -22.01 11.52 4.33
N ASP A 56 -21.93 12.19 5.48
CA ASP A 56 -22.66 11.80 6.69
C ASP A 56 -24.08 12.39 6.68
N THR A 57 -25.10 11.52 6.71
CA THR A 57 -26.51 11.93 6.81
C THR A 57 -26.87 12.54 8.17
N ALA A 58 -26.03 12.39 9.20
CA ALA A 58 -26.32 12.85 10.56
C ALA A 58 -25.88 14.30 10.85
N GLY A 59 -25.13 14.95 9.97
CA GLY A 59 -24.52 16.27 10.20
C GLY A 59 -25.34 17.50 9.75
N LEU A 60 -26.57 17.31 9.27
CA LEU A 60 -27.40 18.33 8.59
C LEU A 60 -28.46 18.96 9.51
N ASP A 61 -28.13 19.17 10.78
CA ASP A 61 -28.95 19.93 11.71
C ASP A 61 -28.59 21.41 11.59
N GLU A 62 -29.30 22.15 10.73
CA GLU A 62 -29.70 23.56 10.95
C GLU A 62 -30.36 24.12 9.66
N GLY A 63 -31.69 24.24 9.63
CA GLY A 63 -32.33 24.94 8.50
C GLY A 63 -33.86 24.99 8.45
N ALA A 64 -34.58 23.87 8.38
CA ALA A 64 -36.00 23.89 7.98
C ALA A 64 -36.99 23.40 9.05
N LYS A 65 -38.16 24.05 9.18
CA LYS A 65 -39.26 23.70 10.10
C LYS A 65 -40.01 22.43 9.63
N GLY A 66 -40.07 21.37 10.46
CA GLY A 66 -40.76 20.10 10.16
C GLY A 66 -40.63 19.06 11.30
N SER A 67 -41.35 17.93 11.23
CA SER A 67 -41.21 16.83 12.21
C SER A 67 -39.86 16.11 12.03
N LEU A 68 -39.31 15.56 13.11
CA LEU A 68 -38.00 14.87 13.10
C LEU A 68 -37.93 13.79 12.01
N THR A 69 -39.03 13.04 11.82
CA THR A 69 -39.14 11.97 10.84
C THR A 69 -39.11 12.47 9.39
N ALA A 70 -39.81 13.57 9.09
CA ALA A 70 -39.83 14.16 7.75
C ALA A 70 -38.47 14.76 7.36
N ARG A 71 -37.77 15.37 8.32
CA ARG A 71 -36.42 15.93 8.13
C ARG A 71 -35.38 14.85 7.84
N MET A 72 -35.40 13.76 8.62
CA MET A 72 -34.50 12.63 8.42
C MET A 72 -34.70 11.97 7.05
N GLN A 73 -35.94 11.95 6.57
CA GLN A 73 -36.27 11.42 5.25
C GLN A 73 -35.71 12.30 4.13
N GLU A 74 -35.96 13.61 4.16
CA GLU A 74 -35.45 14.56 3.14
C GLU A 74 -33.91 14.58 3.08
N GLN A 75 -33.25 14.52 4.25
CA GLN A 75 -31.79 14.43 4.36
C GLN A 75 -31.25 13.13 3.74
N THR A 76 -31.89 12.01 4.02
CA THR A 76 -31.50 10.70 3.49
C THR A 76 -31.72 10.65 1.98
N GLU A 77 -32.85 11.17 1.48
CA GLU A 77 -33.13 11.26 0.05
C GLU A 77 -32.13 12.17 -0.69
N THR A 78 -31.74 13.29 -0.09
CA THR A 78 -30.73 14.20 -0.67
C THR A 78 -29.34 13.58 -0.71
N ALA A 79 -28.91 12.94 0.39
CA ALA A 79 -27.62 12.26 0.43
C ALA A 79 -27.58 11.06 -0.53
N ILE A 80 -28.68 10.31 -0.62
CA ILE A 80 -28.84 9.23 -1.60
C ILE A 80 -28.76 9.79 -3.02
N ALA A 81 -29.39 10.94 -3.32
CA ALA A 81 -29.37 11.53 -4.65
C ALA A 81 -27.96 11.91 -5.11
N LEU A 82 -27.14 12.45 -4.19
CA LEU A 82 -25.77 12.91 -4.47
C LEU A 82 -24.71 11.80 -4.50
N ALA A 83 -24.95 10.65 -3.86
CA ALA A 83 -23.97 9.57 -3.77
C ALA A 83 -24.02 8.63 -4.97
N ASP A 84 -22.89 8.03 -5.34
CA ASP A 84 -22.80 6.97 -6.35
C ASP A 84 -23.10 5.60 -5.73
N ALA A 85 -22.75 5.39 -4.45
CA ALA A 85 -23.05 4.19 -3.67
C ALA A 85 -23.45 4.50 -2.22
N LEU A 86 -24.04 3.53 -1.54
CA LEU A 86 -24.57 3.68 -0.17
C LEU A 86 -23.89 2.71 0.80
N MET A 87 -23.48 3.24 1.96
CA MET A 87 -23.09 2.45 3.12
C MET A 87 -24.27 2.41 4.10
N PHE A 88 -24.95 1.27 4.18
CA PHE A 88 -26.09 1.07 5.06
C PHE A 88 -25.64 0.50 6.41
N VAL A 89 -25.61 1.34 7.45
CA VAL A 89 -25.07 0.96 8.76
C VAL A 89 -26.20 0.60 9.72
N ILE A 90 -26.11 -0.59 10.31
CA ILE A 90 -26.94 -1.05 11.43
C ILE A 90 -26.08 -1.24 12.69
N ASP A 91 -26.74 -1.31 13.84
CA ASP A 91 -26.12 -1.69 15.11
C ASP A 91 -26.35 -3.19 15.37
N ALA A 92 -25.30 -3.99 15.23
CA ALA A 92 -25.35 -5.44 15.37
C ALA A 92 -25.65 -5.89 16.82
N ARG A 93 -25.37 -5.06 17.83
CA ARG A 93 -25.71 -5.42 19.23
C ARG A 93 -27.20 -5.31 19.52
N VAL A 94 -27.86 -4.36 18.87
CA VAL A 94 -29.29 -4.09 19.06
C VAL A 94 -30.15 -4.95 18.14
N GLY A 95 -29.60 -5.39 17.00
CA GLY A 95 -30.35 -6.12 15.98
C GLY A 95 -31.26 -5.20 15.15
N LEU A 96 -32.11 -5.81 14.32
CA LEU A 96 -32.97 -5.07 13.39
C LEU A 96 -34.15 -4.40 14.09
N THR A 97 -34.31 -3.10 13.86
CA THR A 97 -35.47 -2.32 14.32
C THR A 97 -36.44 -2.00 13.18
N PRO A 98 -37.70 -1.61 13.47
CA PRO A 98 -38.63 -1.12 12.43
C PRO A 98 -38.07 0.08 11.66
N THR A 99 -37.27 0.93 12.32
CA THR A 99 -36.59 2.07 11.69
C THR A 99 -35.57 1.61 10.67
N ASP A 100 -34.81 0.54 10.94
CA ASP A 100 -33.84 -0.01 9.97
C ASP A 100 -34.55 -0.53 8.71
N ARG A 101 -35.74 -1.12 8.85
CA ARG A 101 -36.55 -1.56 7.70
C ARG A 101 -37.00 -0.39 6.83
N ALA A 102 -37.44 0.71 7.46
CA ALA A 102 -37.82 1.93 6.73
C ALA A 102 -36.61 2.54 5.98
N PHE A 103 -35.44 2.58 6.60
CA PHE A 103 -34.21 3.03 5.95
C PHE A 103 -33.80 2.10 4.80
N ALA A 104 -33.95 0.79 4.95
CA ALA A 104 -33.65 -0.19 3.89
C ALA A 104 -34.58 -0.01 2.68
N ASP A 105 -35.83 0.39 2.88
CA ASP A 105 -36.75 0.73 1.78
C ASP A 105 -36.26 1.93 0.97
N PHE A 106 -35.68 2.96 1.62
CA PHE A 106 -35.06 4.08 0.91
C PHE A 106 -33.84 3.62 0.09
N ALA A 107 -32.98 2.80 0.69
CA ALA A 107 -31.80 2.25 0.00
C ALA A 107 -32.19 1.40 -1.23
N ARG A 108 -33.26 0.58 -1.13
CA ARG A 108 -33.77 -0.20 -2.28
C ARG A 108 -34.36 0.67 -3.38
N LYS A 109 -35.11 1.72 -3.02
CA LYS A 109 -35.71 2.64 -3.99
C LYS A 109 -34.68 3.51 -4.70
N ALA A 110 -33.50 3.70 -4.11
CA ALA A 110 -32.42 4.49 -4.70
C ALA A 110 -31.88 3.93 -6.02
N ASN A 111 -32.00 2.62 -6.25
CA ASN A 111 -31.41 1.90 -7.39
C ASN A 111 -29.89 2.16 -7.53
N LYS A 112 -29.18 2.24 -6.39
CA LYS A 112 -27.73 2.42 -6.30
C LYS A 112 -27.10 1.23 -5.58
N PRO A 113 -25.81 0.91 -5.82
CA PRO A 113 -25.12 -0.13 -5.08
C PRO A 113 -25.12 0.15 -3.57
N VAL A 114 -25.34 -0.88 -2.76
CA VAL A 114 -25.43 -0.79 -1.30
C VAL A 114 -24.49 -1.78 -0.64
N VAL A 115 -23.63 -1.31 0.27
CA VAL A 115 -22.90 -2.16 1.22
C VAL A 115 -23.65 -2.17 2.54
N LEU A 116 -24.14 -3.32 2.94
CA LEU A 116 -24.73 -3.53 4.26
C LEU A 116 -23.62 -3.70 5.30
N ILE A 117 -23.65 -2.88 6.35
CA ILE A 117 -22.63 -2.84 7.39
C ILE A 117 -23.27 -3.13 8.75
N ALA A 118 -22.88 -4.25 9.34
CA ALA A 118 -23.20 -4.61 10.71
C ALA A 118 -22.13 -4.04 11.64
N ASN A 119 -22.34 -2.81 12.13
CA ASN A 119 -21.39 -2.14 13.03
C ASN A 119 -21.61 -2.58 14.48
N LYS A 120 -20.57 -2.43 15.32
CA LYS A 120 -20.54 -2.94 16.71
C LYS A 120 -20.66 -4.45 16.79
N ALA A 121 -20.10 -5.16 15.81
CA ALA A 121 -20.21 -6.61 15.70
C ALA A 121 -19.31 -7.39 16.69
N GLU A 122 -18.66 -6.71 17.64
CA GLU A 122 -17.85 -7.37 18.65
C GLU A 122 -18.65 -8.37 19.53
N GLY A 123 -18.16 -9.61 19.58
CA GLY A 123 -18.70 -10.69 20.42
C GLY A 123 -19.96 -11.37 19.88
N LYS A 124 -20.45 -12.37 20.63
CA LYS A 124 -21.53 -13.27 20.17
C LYS A 124 -22.86 -12.58 19.83
N HIS A 125 -23.16 -11.45 20.48
CA HIS A 125 -24.39 -10.69 20.19
C HIS A 125 -24.29 -9.96 18.83
N GLY A 126 -23.08 -9.52 18.45
CA GLY A 126 -22.82 -8.92 17.15
C GLY A 126 -23.01 -9.90 15.99
N GLU A 127 -22.54 -11.15 16.14
CA GLU A 127 -22.74 -12.21 15.14
C GLU A 127 -24.23 -12.49 14.88
N ILE A 128 -25.05 -12.51 15.94
CA ILE A 128 -26.49 -12.74 15.84
C ILE A 128 -27.17 -11.57 15.10
N GLY A 129 -26.88 -10.32 15.47
CA GLY A 129 -27.46 -9.16 14.79
C GLY A 129 -27.02 -9.02 13.33
N ALA A 130 -25.80 -9.45 12.99
CA ALA A 130 -25.35 -9.55 11.60
C ALA A 130 -26.17 -10.60 10.84
N MET A 131 -26.42 -11.79 11.41
CA MET A 131 -27.29 -12.80 10.79
C MET A 131 -28.73 -12.33 10.58
N GLU A 132 -29.28 -11.54 11.51
CA GLU A 132 -30.63 -10.99 11.36
C GLU A 132 -30.72 -10.00 10.18
N SER A 133 -29.63 -9.28 9.89
CA SER A 133 -29.61 -8.23 8.87
C SER A 133 -29.82 -8.72 7.43
N TYR A 134 -29.59 -10.00 7.16
CA TYR A 134 -29.96 -10.65 5.90
C TYR A 134 -31.44 -10.46 5.55
N ALA A 135 -32.31 -10.34 6.56
CA ALA A 135 -33.74 -10.11 6.37
C ALA A 135 -34.07 -8.74 5.71
N LEU A 136 -33.11 -7.83 5.60
CA LEU A 136 -33.25 -6.57 4.86
C LEU A 136 -33.14 -6.76 3.34
N GLY A 137 -32.55 -7.87 2.89
CA GLY A 137 -32.39 -8.17 1.46
C GLY A 137 -31.44 -7.21 0.74
N LEU A 138 -30.43 -6.70 1.44
CA LEU A 138 -29.43 -5.76 0.92
C LEU A 138 -28.06 -6.42 0.64
N GLY A 139 -28.03 -7.75 0.54
CA GLY A 139 -26.80 -8.53 0.34
C GLY A 139 -26.15 -9.01 1.65
N ASP A 140 -24.90 -9.45 1.54
CA ASP A 140 -24.13 -10.00 2.66
C ASP A 140 -23.62 -8.87 3.58
N PRO A 141 -23.89 -8.93 4.90
CA PRO A 141 -23.47 -7.88 5.82
C PRO A 141 -21.98 -7.95 6.13
N VAL A 142 -21.29 -6.84 5.92
CA VAL A 142 -19.91 -6.65 6.38
C VAL A 142 -19.93 -6.37 7.88
N GLN A 143 -19.30 -7.25 8.66
CA GLN A 143 -19.23 -7.12 10.11
C GLN A 143 -18.05 -6.24 10.49
N ILE A 144 -18.28 -5.12 11.16
CA ILE A 144 -17.22 -4.20 11.56
C ILE A 144 -17.37 -3.75 13.02
N SER A 145 -16.26 -3.28 13.58
CA SER A 145 -16.26 -2.42 14.75
C SER A 145 -15.62 -1.08 14.38
N ALA A 146 -16.44 -0.07 14.06
CA ALA A 146 -15.92 1.25 13.69
C ALA A 146 -15.16 1.93 14.85
N GLU A 147 -15.43 1.56 16.10
CA GLU A 147 -14.71 2.08 17.26
C GLU A 147 -13.32 1.46 17.38
N HIS A 148 -13.20 0.13 17.21
CA HIS A 148 -11.96 -0.62 17.41
C HIS A 148 -11.15 -0.85 16.13
N GLY A 149 -11.75 -0.67 14.95
CA GLY A 149 -11.12 -0.85 13.64
C GLY A 149 -11.15 -2.27 13.11
N GLU A 150 -11.97 -3.14 13.67
CA GLU A 150 -12.15 -4.52 13.22
C GLU A 150 -13.05 -4.56 11.97
N GLY A 151 -12.79 -5.49 11.05
CA GLY A 151 -13.59 -5.67 9.84
C GLY A 151 -13.37 -4.61 8.74
N MET A 152 -12.44 -3.67 8.93
CA MET A 152 -12.17 -2.63 7.93
C MET A 152 -11.58 -3.17 6.62
N GLY A 153 -10.89 -4.32 6.66
CA GLY A 153 -10.41 -5.02 5.46
C GLY A 153 -11.55 -5.64 4.65
N ASP A 154 -12.53 -6.24 5.32
CA ASP A 154 -13.72 -6.80 4.65
C ASP A 154 -14.60 -5.67 4.08
N LEU A 155 -14.65 -4.52 4.76
CA LEU A 155 -15.29 -3.31 4.24
C LEU A 155 -14.56 -2.76 3.00
N HIS A 156 -13.23 -2.86 2.96
CA HIS A 156 -12.45 -2.48 1.79
C HIS A 156 -12.78 -3.37 0.59
N GLU A 157 -12.79 -4.69 0.77
CA GLU A 157 -13.13 -5.64 -0.30
C GLU A 157 -14.55 -5.36 -0.85
N ALA A 158 -15.52 -5.11 0.04
CA ALA A 158 -16.89 -4.79 -0.36
C ALA A 158 -17.02 -3.45 -1.10
N LEU A 159 -16.27 -2.42 -0.70
CA LEU A 159 -16.30 -1.10 -1.34
C LEU A 159 -15.53 -1.08 -2.66
N SER A 160 -14.39 -1.76 -2.73
CA SER A 160 -13.56 -1.89 -3.94
C SER A 160 -14.37 -2.49 -5.09
N ALA A 161 -15.24 -3.47 -4.82
CA ALA A 161 -16.12 -4.07 -5.82
C ALA A 161 -17.21 -3.12 -6.38
N LEU A 162 -17.48 -1.99 -5.73
CA LEU A 162 -18.55 -1.05 -6.11
C LEU A 162 -18.04 0.24 -6.75
N MET A 163 -16.79 0.59 -6.50
CA MET A 163 -16.18 1.80 -7.06
C MET A 163 -15.86 1.54 -8.54
N PRO A 164 -16.30 2.40 -9.48
CA PRO A 164 -15.81 2.37 -10.84
C PRO A 164 -14.30 2.58 -10.77
N GLU A 165 -13.56 1.83 -11.57
CA GLU A 165 -12.13 2.07 -11.76
C GLU A 165 -11.96 3.56 -12.11
N THR A 166 -11.42 4.32 -11.17
CA THR A 166 -11.40 5.78 -11.28
C THR A 166 -10.55 6.17 -12.49
N PRO A 167 -11.10 6.93 -13.46
CA PRO A 167 -10.28 7.55 -14.48
C PRO A 167 -9.53 8.74 -13.85
N GLU A 168 -8.27 8.46 -13.51
CA GLU A 168 -7.11 9.36 -13.42
C GLU A 168 -7.23 10.66 -12.59
N ALA A 169 -6.61 10.62 -11.41
CA ALA A 169 -5.58 11.62 -11.08
C ALA A 169 -4.26 10.85 -10.95
N GLU A 170 -3.24 11.33 -11.66
CA GLU A 170 -1.95 10.69 -11.97
C GLU A 170 -1.03 10.40 -10.76
N ASP A 171 -1.48 9.62 -9.79
CA ASP A 171 -0.63 8.94 -8.83
C ASP A 171 -0.76 7.42 -9.02
N GLU A 172 0.12 6.93 -9.89
CA GLU A 172 0.29 5.54 -10.29
C GLU A 172 0.37 4.57 -9.09
N VAL A 173 -0.73 3.90 -8.78
CA VAL A 173 -0.71 2.57 -8.14
C VAL A 173 -1.78 1.73 -8.82
N GLU A 174 -1.52 1.33 -10.06
CA GLU A 174 -2.38 0.36 -10.73
C GLU A 174 -2.24 -1.03 -10.14
N ASP A 175 -3.39 -1.66 -9.92
CA ASP A 175 -3.49 -3.08 -9.65
C ASP A 175 -3.22 -3.90 -10.92
N ASP A 176 -2.29 -4.84 -10.75
CA ASP A 176 -1.56 -5.67 -11.74
C ASP A 176 -2.42 -6.73 -12.48
N ALA A 177 -3.71 -6.51 -12.71
CA ALA A 177 -4.54 -7.56 -13.29
C ALA A 177 -4.44 -7.65 -14.83
N ASP A 178 -4.47 -6.54 -15.58
CA ASP A 178 -4.63 -6.57 -17.04
C ASP A 178 -3.90 -5.45 -17.82
N ILE A 179 -2.76 -4.96 -17.32
CA ILE A 179 -1.93 -4.02 -18.11
C ILE A 179 -1.14 -4.84 -19.13
N SER A 180 -1.26 -4.50 -20.42
CA SER A 180 -0.41 -5.09 -21.45
C SER A 180 1.08 -4.78 -21.17
N GLU A 181 2.00 -5.67 -21.53
CA GLU A 181 3.45 -5.40 -21.38
C GLU A 181 3.85 -4.08 -22.07
N GLU A 182 3.12 -3.70 -23.12
CA GLU A 182 3.29 -2.46 -23.89
C GLU A 182 2.88 -1.21 -23.09
N GLU A 183 1.77 -1.23 -22.36
CA GLU A 183 1.34 -0.10 -21.52
C GLU A 183 2.22 0.08 -20.27
N ALA A 184 2.67 -1.01 -19.66
CA ALA A 184 3.64 -0.96 -18.56
C ALA A 184 4.99 -0.38 -19.02
N ALA A 185 5.37 -0.61 -20.28
CA ALA A 185 6.57 -0.06 -20.90
C ALA A 185 6.46 1.43 -21.27
N LEU A 186 5.26 2.04 -21.20
CA LEU A 186 5.04 3.46 -21.47
C LEU A 186 5.08 4.31 -20.19
N ARG A 187 4.69 3.78 -19.03
CA ARG A 187 4.64 4.55 -17.77
C ARG A 187 5.99 4.89 -17.19
N PRO A 188 6.23 6.11 -16.69
CA PRO A 188 7.51 6.47 -16.10
C PRO A 188 7.84 5.58 -14.89
N ILE A 189 9.08 5.09 -14.82
CA ILE A 189 9.53 4.34 -13.63
C ILE A 189 9.65 5.32 -12.47
N ARG A 190 8.92 5.06 -11.37
CA ARG A 190 8.97 5.89 -10.17
C ARG A 190 10.19 5.54 -9.32
N VAL A 191 11.13 6.47 -9.22
CA VAL A 191 12.42 6.27 -8.53
C VAL A 191 12.54 7.21 -7.33
N ALA A 192 12.97 6.72 -6.17
CA ALA A 192 13.38 7.58 -5.06
C ALA A 192 14.88 7.44 -4.80
N ILE A 193 15.57 8.56 -4.55
CA ILE A 193 16.97 8.57 -4.12
C ILE A 193 17.01 8.87 -2.62
N VAL A 194 17.46 7.89 -1.85
CA VAL A 194 17.49 7.94 -0.39
C VAL A 194 18.87 7.61 0.14
N GLY A 195 19.16 7.96 1.39
CA GLY A 195 20.45 7.71 2.00
C GLY A 195 20.78 8.74 3.07
N ARG A 196 21.86 8.50 3.83
CA ARG A 196 22.29 9.37 4.92
C ARG A 196 22.59 10.81 4.47
N PRO A 197 22.62 11.78 5.39
CA PRO A 197 23.16 13.11 5.12
C PRO A 197 24.54 13.01 4.45
N ASN A 198 24.83 13.91 3.52
CA ASN A 198 26.13 13.98 2.82
C ASN A 198 26.52 12.77 1.96
N ALA A 199 25.64 11.79 1.74
CA ALA A 199 25.84 10.70 0.78
C ALA A 199 25.95 11.18 -0.68
N GLY A 200 25.58 12.45 -0.97
CA GLY A 200 25.70 13.10 -2.28
C GLY A 200 24.46 12.99 -3.18
N LYS A 201 23.28 12.80 -2.56
CA LYS A 201 21.97 12.70 -3.25
C LYS A 201 21.68 13.92 -4.14
N SER A 202 21.78 15.13 -3.57
CA SER A 202 21.53 16.37 -4.31
C SER A 202 22.53 16.59 -5.44
N THR A 203 23.79 16.19 -5.26
CA THR A 203 24.81 16.27 -6.30
C THR A 203 24.45 15.39 -7.49
N LEU A 204 24.03 14.13 -7.24
CA LEU A 204 23.58 13.24 -8.31
C LEU A 204 22.34 13.80 -9.03
N ILE A 205 21.32 14.25 -8.29
CA ILE A 205 20.09 14.79 -8.89
C ILE A 205 20.39 16.00 -9.77
N ASN A 206 21.21 16.93 -9.30
CA ASN A 206 21.61 18.10 -10.10
C ASN A 206 22.40 17.72 -11.34
N HIS A 207 23.23 16.67 -11.25
CA HIS A 207 23.95 16.15 -12.40
C HIS A 207 22.98 15.55 -13.42
N LEU A 208 22.01 14.74 -12.96
CA LEU A 208 20.97 14.17 -13.81
C LEU A 208 20.12 15.26 -14.50
N LEU A 209 19.86 16.37 -13.83
CA LEU A 209 19.12 17.52 -14.38
C LEU A 209 19.91 18.33 -15.42
N GLY A 210 21.25 18.33 -15.32
CA GLY A 210 22.13 19.12 -16.16
C GLY A 210 22.72 18.36 -17.36
N GLU A 211 22.44 17.07 -17.49
CA GLU A 211 23.02 16.24 -18.53
C GLU A 211 22.22 16.36 -19.84
N GLU A 212 22.86 16.74 -20.95
CA GLU A 212 22.18 16.95 -22.25
C GLU A 212 21.48 15.68 -22.78
N ARG A 213 21.93 14.50 -22.33
CA ARG A 213 21.36 13.19 -22.68
C ARG A 213 20.08 12.86 -21.93
N LEU A 214 19.78 13.61 -20.86
CA LEU A 214 18.62 13.45 -20.00
C LEU A 214 17.68 14.61 -20.27
N LEU A 215 16.65 14.35 -21.09
CA LEU A 215 15.63 15.36 -21.35
C LEU A 215 14.79 15.55 -20.09
N THR A 216 14.71 16.79 -19.61
CA THR A 216 13.90 17.20 -18.46
C THR A 216 12.74 18.06 -18.94
N SER A 217 11.52 17.74 -18.51
CA SER A 217 10.34 18.58 -18.71
C SER A 217 10.16 19.49 -17.48
N PRO A 218 10.13 20.83 -17.67
CA PRO A 218 9.79 21.74 -16.58
C PRO A 218 8.27 21.86 -16.47
N GLU A 219 7.56 20.80 -16.10
CA GLU A 219 6.14 20.93 -15.77
C GLU A 219 5.96 21.46 -14.34
N ALA A 220 5.54 22.71 -14.23
CA ALA A 220 5.17 23.34 -12.98
C ALA A 220 3.78 22.88 -12.54
N GLY A 221 3.70 21.67 -11.99
CA GLY A 221 2.49 21.12 -11.38
C GLY A 221 2.23 21.70 -9.99
N THR A 222 1.09 22.37 -9.82
CA THR A 222 0.59 22.88 -8.54
C THR A 222 -0.07 21.78 -7.71
N THR A 223 0.67 21.09 -6.84
CA THR A 223 0.12 20.39 -5.66
C THR A 223 1.19 20.26 -4.57
N ARG A 224 0.72 20.19 -3.32
CA ARG A 224 1.42 20.66 -2.11
C ARG A 224 2.46 19.69 -1.50
N ASP A 225 2.74 18.53 -2.11
CA ASP A 225 3.61 17.50 -1.52
C ASP A 225 4.56 16.88 -2.57
N SER A 226 5.87 16.99 -2.31
CA SER A 226 7.03 16.49 -3.09
C SER A 226 7.07 16.82 -4.59
N ILE A 227 7.99 17.71 -4.96
CA ILE A 227 8.35 18.01 -6.35
C ILE A 227 9.01 16.75 -6.95
N ALA A 228 8.38 16.13 -7.95
CA ALA A 228 9.01 15.08 -8.74
C ALA A 228 9.76 15.69 -9.94
N VAL A 229 10.83 15.05 -10.38
CA VAL A 229 11.57 15.41 -11.59
C VAL A 229 11.34 14.34 -12.64
N GLU A 230 10.91 14.76 -13.82
CA GLU A 230 10.77 13.87 -14.96
C GLU A 230 12.03 13.87 -15.81
N ILE A 231 12.51 12.66 -16.11
CA ILE A 231 13.76 12.41 -16.83
C ILE A 231 13.49 11.37 -17.90
N THR A 232 13.97 11.60 -19.12
CA THR A 232 13.99 10.57 -20.16
C THR A 232 15.41 10.08 -20.40
N TRP A 233 15.65 8.78 -20.25
CA TRP A 233 16.94 8.13 -20.54
C TRP A 233 16.73 6.94 -21.48
N GLN A 234 17.47 6.92 -22.60
CA GLN A 234 17.33 5.92 -23.67
C GLN A 234 15.88 5.71 -24.16
N GLY A 235 15.09 6.79 -24.21
CA GLY A 235 13.67 6.74 -24.61
C GLY A 235 12.71 6.20 -23.55
N ARG A 236 13.20 5.82 -22.36
CA ARG A 236 12.38 5.42 -21.20
C ARG A 236 12.18 6.61 -20.27
N ALA A 237 10.94 6.86 -19.87
CA ALA A 237 10.61 7.90 -18.89
C ALA A 237 10.84 7.42 -17.45
N PHE A 238 11.28 8.34 -16.60
CA PHE A 238 11.52 8.16 -15.17
C PHE A 238 10.95 9.34 -14.41
N ARG A 239 10.31 9.08 -13.28
CA ARG A 239 9.85 10.11 -12.33
C ARG A 239 10.63 9.97 -11.03
N VAL A 240 11.52 10.91 -10.75
CA VAL A 240 12.42 10.89 -9.60
C VAL A 240 11.84 11.71 -8.46
N PHE A 241 11.56 11.05 -7.33
CA PHE A 241 11.06 11.63 -6.09
C PHE A 241 12.22 11.91 -5.12
N ASP A 242 12.33 13.15 -4.65
CA ASP A 242 13.32 13.52 -3.64
C ASP A 242 12.72 13.49 -2.23
N THR A 243 13.50 12.94 -1.31
CA THR A 243 13.20 12.88 0.12
C THR A 243 13.51 14.18 0.84
N ALA A 244 14.08 15.19 0.16
CA ALA A 244 14.92 16.11 0.87
C ALA A 244 15.36 17.41 0.16
N GLY A 245 14.46 18.12 -0.50
CA GLY A 245 14.70 19.55 -0.78
C GLY A 245 15.15 19.92 -2.19
N LEU A 246 14.45 19.39 -3.19
CA LEU A 246 14.55 19.72 -4.62
C LEU A 246 14.39 21.21 -5.03
N ARG A 247 14.07 22.16 -4.12
CA ARG A 247 14.06 23.60 -4.46
C ARG A 247 14.55 24.59 -3.40
N ARG A 248 14.68 24.19 -2.13
CA ARG A 248 14.96 25.14 -1.04
C ARG A 248 16.43 25.53 -0.85
N ARG A 249 17.33 25.07 -1.72
CA ARG A 249 18.79 25.26 -1.53
C ARG A 249 19.44 26.37 -2.37
N SER A 250 18.68 27.24 -3.04
CA SER A 250 19.29 28.46 -3.60
C SER A 250 19.49 29.59 -2.57
N ARG A 251 18.82 29.53 -1.42
CA ARG A 251 19.04 30.44 -0.28
C ARG A 251 18.63 29.74 1.00
N ILE A 252 19.59 29.43 1.89
CA ILE A 252 19.53 29.49 3.37
C ILE A 252 20.64 28.59 3.92
N GLU A 253 21.51 29.20 4.70
CA GLU A 253 22.63 28.61 5.43
C GLU A 253 22.19 27.49 6.40
N GLU A 254 22.91 26.36 6.35
CA GLU A 254 23.40 25.45 7.41
C GLU A 254 22.63 25.15 8.72
N LYS A 255 21.40 25.61 8.95
CA LYS A 255 20.68 25.34 10.22
C LYS A 255 19.28 24.78 10.01
N LEU A 256 19.16 23.62 9.34
CA LEU A 256 17.98 22.73 9.45
C LEU A 256 18.20 21.40 8.72
N GLU A 257 19.29 20.67 9.00
CA GLU A 257 19.48 19.29 8.49
C GLU A 257 18.81 18.24 9.37
N LYS A 258 17.57 18.51 9.82
CA LYS A 258 16.63 17.45 10.21
C LYS A 258 15.66 17.23 9.06
N LEU A 259 16.17 16.62 8.00
CA LEU A 259 15.30 15.95 7.04
C LEU A 259 14.55 14.89 7.83
N SER A 260 13.24 15.05 7.91
CA SER A 260 12.40 14.19 8.72
C SER A 260 12.52 12.78 8.17
N VAL A 261 12.73 11.79 9.02
CA VAL A 261 12.56 10.37 8.68
C VAL A 261 11.23 10.15 7.94
N ALA A 262 10.22 11.00 8.20
CA ALA A 262 8.95 11.02 7.49
C ALA A 262 9.04 11.33 5.99
N ASP A 263 9.96 12.20 5.54
CA ASP A 263 10.09 12.53 4.12
C ASP A 263 10.82 11.40 3.37
N ALA A 264 11.80 10.77 4.03
CA ALA A 264 12.43 9.54 3.55
C ALA A 264 11.41 8.39 3.39
N LEU A 265 10.58 8.20 4.43
CA LEU A 265 9.47 7.23 4.41
C LEU A 265 8.48 7.52 3.28
N ARG A 266 8.13 8.80 3.09
CA ARG A 266 7.17 9.21 2.06
C ARG A 266 7.68 8.85 0.66
N ALA A 267 8.91 9.22 0.29
CA ALA A 267 9.40 8.91 -1.06
C ALA A 267 9.58 7.41 -1.30
N VAL A 268 10.00 6.63 -0.28
CA VAL A 268 10.05 5.16 -0.39
C VAL A 268 8.68 4.57 -0.70
N ARG A 269 7.59 5.14 -0.14
CA ARG A 269 6.22 4.66 -0.41
C ARG A 269 5.71 4.99 -1.81
N PHE A 270 6.17 6.08 -2.42
CA PHE A 270 5.77 6.46 -3.78
C PHE A 270 6.62 5.81 -4.87
N ALA A 271 7.86 5.45 -4.55
CA ALA A 271 8.77 4.84 -5.51
C ALA A 271 8.49 3.35 -5.74
N GLU A 272 8.74 2.89 -6.96
CA GLU A 272 8.81 1.47 -7.33
C GLU A 272 10.24 0.96 -7.14
N VAL A 273 11.21 1.78 -7.53
CA VAL A 273 12.65 1.53 -7.34
C VAL A 273 13.25 2.56 -6.40
N VAL A 274 13.94 2.12 -5.36
CA VAL A 274 14.64 2.97 -4.42
C VAL A 274 16.14 2.82 -4.61
N VAL A 275 16.81 3.93 -4.94
CA VAL A 275 18.26 4.03 -4.97
C VAL A 275 18.74 4.41 -3.57
N LEU A 276 19.32 3.45 -2.86
CA LEU A 276 19.98 3.69 -1.59
C LEU A 276 21.42 4.15 -1.85
N MET A 277 21.65 5.45 -1.69
CA MET A 277 22.93 6.09 -1.88
C MET A 277 23.77 6.08 -0.60
N MET A 278 25.02 5.61 -0.72
CA MET A 278 26.02 5.57 0.34
C MET A 278 27.30 6.27 -0.08
N ASP A 279 28.05 6.78 0.89
CA ASP A 279 29.39 7.33 0.66
C ASP A 279 30.40 6.16 0.54
N ALA A 280 31.26 6.16 -0.48
CA ALA A 280 32.27 5.12 -0.66
C ALA A 280 33.23 4.95 0.52
N GLN A 281 33.52 6.04 1.24
CA GLN A 281 34.41 6.04 2.41
C GLN A 281 33.70 5.52 3.66
N ASN A 282 32.40 5.80 3.80
CA ASN A 282 31.57 5.42 4.93
C ASN A 282 30.33 4.68 4.42
N LYS A 283 30.45 3.39 4.14
CA LYS A 283 29.37 2.55 3.60
C LYS A 283 28.88 1.57 4.65
N PHE A 284 27.61 1.15 4.56
CA PHE A 284 26.96 0.21 5.50
C PHE A 284 26.91 0.69 6.95
N GLU A 285 26.76 2.00 7.16
CA GLU A 285 26.55 2.56 8.50
C GLU A 285 25.14 2.20 9.02
N GLU A 286 24.93 2.32 10.33
CA GLU A 286 23.68 1.90 10.97
C GLU A 286 22.42 2.49 10.30
N GLN A 287 22.46 3.77 9.92
CA GLN A 287 21.34 4.42 9.24
C GLN A 287 21.16 3.92 7.80
N ASP A 288 22.22 3.49 7.09
CA ASP A 288 22.09 2.87 5.77
C ASP A 288 21.34 1.53 5.88
N LEU A 289 21.72 0.71 6.88
CA LEU A 289 21.07 -0.57 7.15
C LEU A 289 19.59 -0.42 7.53
N ARG A 290 19.27 0.58 8.37
CA ARG A 290 17.88 0.89 8.76
C ARG A 290 17.04 1.35 7.55
N ILE A 291 17.61 2.14 6.64
CA ILE A 291 16.90 2.55 5.43
C ILE A 291 16.70 1.34 4.50
N ALA A 292 17.70 0.47 4.35
CA ALA A 292 17.57 -0.75 3.56
C ALA A 292 16.47 -1.69 4.10
N ASP A 293 16.39 -1.87 5.43
CA ASP A 293 15.32 -2.63 6.08
C ASP A 293 13.93 -2.03 5.79
N LEU A 294 13.82 -0.70 5.86
CA LEU A 294 12.57 -0.01 5.52
C LEU A 294 12.16 -0.25 4.05
N ILE A 295 13.09 -0.15 3.11
CA ILE A 295 12.83 -0.36 1.68
C ILE A 295 12.33 -1.79 1.43
N GLU A 296 12.98 -2.78 2.05
CA GLU A 296 12.60 -4.20 1.95
C GLU A 296 11.20 -4.44 2.52
N ARG A 297 10.90 -3.87 3.69
CA ARG A 297 9.59 -3.99 4.35
C ARG A 297 8.48 -3.36 3.52
N GLU A 298 8.72 -2.18 2.95
CA GLU A 298 7.79 -1.51 2.02
C GLU A 298 7.67 -2.27 0.68
N GLY A 299 8.60 -3.19 0.40
CA GLY A 299 8.54 -4.09 -0.75
C GLY A 299 8.97 -3.43 -2.05
N ARG A 300 9.89 -2.47 -2.01
CA ARG A 300 10.35 -1.75 -3.20
C ARG A 300 11.59 -2.38 -3.79
N ALA A 301 11.74 -2.32 -5.12
CA ALA A 301 12.99 -2.70 -5.75
C ALA A 301 14.11 -1.82 -5.19
N ILE A 302 15.29 -2.38 -4.96
CA ILE A 302 16.41 -1.66 -4.38
C ILE A 302 17.61 -1.71 -5.31
N VAL A 303 18.31 -0.58 -5.42
CA VAL A 303 19.62 -0.47 -6.07
C VAL A 303 20.56 0.26 -5.13
N LEU A 304 21.75 -0.29 -4.89
CA LEU A 304 22.77 0.35 -4.07
C LEU A 304 23.67 1.22 -4.93
N ALA A 305 23.70 2.53 -4.65
CA ALA A 305 24.58 3.47 -5.31
C ALA A 305 25.70 3.91 -4.36
N VAL A 306 26.92 3.49 -4.63
CA VAL A 306 28.09 3.88 -3.83
C VAL A 306 28.76 5.08 -4.48
N ASN A 307 28.48 6.24 -3.92
CA ASN A 307 28.83 7.55 -4.45
C ASN A 307 30.22 8.02 -4.00
N LYS A 308 30.72 9.09 -4.62
CA LYS A 308 32.08 9.63 -4.44
C LYS A 308 33.17 8.63 -4.84
N TRP A 309 32.87 7.78 -5.82
CA TRP A 309 33.81 6.76 -6.28
C TRP A 309 35.07 7.36 -6.93
N ASP A 310 35.01 8.62 -7.36
CA ASP A 310 36.18 9.40 -7.81
C ASP A 310 37.25 9.57 -6.71
N LEU A 311 36.87 9.51 -5.43
CA LEU A 311 37.78 9.58 -4.30
C LEU A 311 38.40 8.21 -3.94
N VAL A 312 37.94 7.14 -4.57
CA VAL A 312 38.40 5.78 -4.29
C VAL A 312 39.59 5.44 -5.19
N GLU A 313 40.70 5.04 -4.56
CA GLU A 313 41.87 4.55 -5.28
C GLU A 313 41.51 3.31 -6.12
N ARG A 314 41.81 3.31 -7.42
CA ARG A 314 41.45 2.22 -8.33
C ARG A 314 42.29 0.96 -8.04
N LYS A 315 41.64 -0.10 -7.57
CA LYS A 315 42.22 -1.43 -7.33
C LYS A 315 41.42 -2.51 -8.06
N PRO A 316 42.06 -3.61 -8.49
CA PRO A 316 41.32 -4.73 -9.07
C PRO A 316 40.30 -5.29 -8.06
N ASN A 317 39.18 -5.82 -8.58
CA ASN A 317 38.13 -6.51 -7.81
C ASN A 317 37.35 -5.68 -6.77
N GLN A 318 37.48 -4.35 -6.73
CA GLN A 318 36.76 -3.51 -5.76
C GLN A 318 35.23 -3.63 -5.85
N ILE A 319 34.68 -3.72 -7.07
CA ILE A 319 33.24 -3.90 -7.26
C ILE A 319 32.78 -5.27 -6.75
N SER A 320 33.60 -6.31 -6.93
CA SER A 320 33.29 -7.64 -6.39
C SER A 320 33.33 -7.65 -4.87
N ALA A 321 34.32 -7.00 -4.26
CA ALA A 321 34.41 -6.86 -2.81
C ALA A 321 33.18 -6.12 -2.26
N LEU A 322 32.75 -5.04 -2.93
CA LEU A 322 31.58 -4.27 -2.55
C LEU A 322 30.28 -5.07 -2.62
N ARG A 323 30.14 -5.96 -3.62
CA ARG A 323 29.01 -6.89 -3.71
C ARG A 323 29.02 -7.91 -2.56
N SER A 324 30.19 -8.46 -2.24
CA SER A 324 30.34 -9.37 -1.09
C SER A 324 30.00 -8.68 0.23
N ASP A 325 30.43 -7.43 0.41
CA ASP A 325 30.08 -6.63 1.58
C ASP A 325 28.57 -6.39 1.65
N ALA A 326 27.92 -6.05 0.53
CA ALA A 326 26.47 -5.87 0.48
C ALA A 326 25.73 -7.17 0.85
N ASP A 327 26.13 -8.31 0.32
CA ASP A 327 25.52 -9.61 0.65
C ASP A 327 25.72 -9.99 2.12
N HIS A 328 26.83 -9.57 2.74
CA HIS A 328 27.11 -9.79 4.15
C HIS A 328 26.26 -8.90 5.06
N TRP A 329 26.22 -7.59 4.79
CA TRP A 329 25.55 -6.60 5.64
C TRP A 329 24.04 -6.49 5.38
N LEU A 330 23.57 -6.88 4.20
CA LEU A 330 22.18 -6.77 3.77
C LEU A 330 21.62 -8.13 3.29
N PRO A 331 21.65 -9.19 4.13
CA PRO A 331 21.21 -10.53 3.74
C PRO A 331 19.73 -10.59 3.32
N GLN A 332 18.90 -9.64 3.76
CA GLN A 332 17.48 -9.54 3.39
C GLN A 332 17.25 -9.21 1.90
N VAL A 333 18.22 -8.53 1.26
CA VAL A 333 18.21 -8.15 -0.15
C VAL A 333 19.46 -8.68 -0.87
N LYS A 334 19.91 -9.89 -0.51
CA LYS A 334 21.07 -10.55 -1.11
C LYS A 334 20.98 -10.56 -2.64
N GLY A 335 22.08 -10.23 -3.31
CA GLY A 335 22.17 -10.10 -4.76
C GLY A 335 21.72 -8.74 -5.30
N VAL A 336 21.39 -7.78 -4.43
CA VAL A 336 21.02 -6.42 -4.85
C VAL A 336 22.06 -5.81 -5.81
N PRO A 337 21.64 -5.17 -6.91
CA PRO A 337 22.56 -4.48 -7.80
C PRO A 337 23.35 -3.41 -7.04
N VAL A 338 24.68 -3.46 -7.17
CA VAL A 338 25.58 -2.46 -6.59
C VAL A 338 26.33 -1.73 -7.68
N VAL A 339 26.19 -0.41 -7.70
CA VAL A 339 26.75 0.48 -8.72
C VAL A 339 27.64 1.52 -8.05
N ALA A 340 28.89 1.59 -8.52
CA ALA A 340 29.80 2.66 -8.17
C ALA A 340 29.52 3.90 -9.03
N VAL A 341 29.30 5.04 -8.38
CA VAL A 341 28.95 6.30 -9.04
C VAL A 341 29.78 7.48 -8.53
N SER A 342 29.94 8.49 -9.37
CA SER A 342 30.35 9.83 -8.95
C SER A 342 29.29 10.82 -9.42
N GLY A 343 28.43 11.26 -8.50
CA GLY A 343 27.43 12.28 -8.81
C GLY A 343 28.07 13.61 -9.23
N LEU A 344 29.32 13.88 -8.87
CA LEU A 344 30.04 15.09 -9.27
C LEU A 344 30.54 14.99 -10.71
N MET A 345 31.22 13.88 -11.05
CA MET A 345 31.87 13.68 -12.35
C MET A 345 30.96 13.05 -13.41
N GLY A 346 29.80 12.53 -13.01
CA GLY A 346 28.88 11.78 -13.88
C GLY A 346 29.26 10.32 -14.11
N GLU A 347 30.40 9.87 -13.55
CA GLU A 347 30.88 8.50 -13.76
C GLU A 347 29.87 7.48 -13.18
N GLY A 348 29.48 6.50 -14.00
CA GLY A 348 28.62 5.39 -13.57
C GLY A 348 27.12 5.66 -13.59
N ILE A 349 26.67 6.84 -14.03
CA ILE A 349 25.23 7.18 -14.14
C ILE A 349 24.51 6.23 -15.11
N ASP A 350 25.07 5.96 -16.30
CA ASP A 350 24.45 5.02 -17.26
C ASP A 350 24.27 3.62 -16.67
N ARG A 351 25.25 3.14 -15.88
CA ARG A 351 25.15 1.86 -15.18
C ARG A 351 24.10 1.88 -14.08
N LEU A 352 23.93 3.02 -13.39
CA LEU A 352 22.90 3.20 -12.38
C LEU A 352 21.51 3.16 -13.02
N MET A 353 21.30 3.90 -14.11
CA MET A 353 20.03 3.92 -14.84
C MET A 353 19.68 2.55 -15.42
N THR A 354 20.67 1.83 -15.96
CA THR A 354 20.50 0.43 -16.41
C THR A 354 20.06 -0.46 -15.25
N ALA A 355 20.76 -0.39 -14.11
CA ALA A 355 20.44 -1.20 -12.93
C ALA A 355 19.04 -0.90 -12.37
N ILE A 356 18.58 0.35 -12.45
CA ILE A 356 17.21 0.75 -12.06
C ILE A 356 16.19 0.06 -12.97
N GLN A 357 16.38 0.06 -14.30
CA GLN A 357 15.48 -0.62 -15.23
C GLN A 357 15.46 -2.14 -15.02
N GLU A 358 16.63 -2.75 -14.86
CA GLU A 358 16.74 -4.19 -14.59
C GLU A 358 16.06 -4.57 -13.28
N ALA A 359 16.29 -3.79 -12.20
CA ALA A 359 15.65 -4.02 -10.91
C ALA A 359 14.11 -3.87 -11.01
N TYR A 360 13.62 -2.88 -11.76
CA TYR A 360 12.20 -2.70 -12.03
C TYR A 360 11.60 -3.90 -12.78
N ALA A 361 12.28 -4.37 -13.84
CA ALA A 361 11.83 -5.52 -14.63
C ALA A 361 11.76 -6.81 -13.80
N ILE A 362 12.79 -7.08 -12.97
CA ILE A 362 12.82 -8.25 -12.07
C ILE A 362 11.72 -8.12 -11.01
N TRP A 363 11.52 -6.94 -10.43
CA TRP A 363 10.46 -6.67 -9.46
C TRP A 363 9.06 -6.88 -10.04
N ASN A 364 8.87 -6.65 -11.34
CA ASN A 364 7.59 -6.89 -12.05
C ASN A 364 7.38 -8.33 -12.53
N ARG A 365 8.32 -9.24 -12.29
CA ARG A 365 8.28 -10.57 -12.90
C ARG A 365 7.09 -11.40 -12.40
N ARG A 366 6.25 -11.87 -13.33
CA ARG A 366 5.18 -12.84 -13.07
C ARG A 366 5.66 -14.26 -13.37
N LEU A 367 5.55 -15.14 -12.38
CA LEU A 367 5.97 -16.53 -12.46
C LEU A 367 4.77 -17.43 -12.79
N PRO A 368 4.86 -18.32 -13.79
CA PRO A 368 3.80 -19.27 -14.09
C PRO A 368 3.52 -20.19 -12.90
N THR A 369 2.24 -20.34 -12.51
CA THR A 369 1.82 -21.16 -11.37
C THR A 369 2.32 -22.61 -11.48
N SER A 370 2.42 -23.16 -12.68
CA SER A 370 2.95 -24.51 -12.92
C SER A 370 4.46 -24.61 -12.62
N ALA A 371 5.26 -23.64 -13.06
CA ALA A 371 6.69 -23.60 -12.76
C ALA A 371 6.93 -23.39 -11.26
N LEU A 372 6.15 -22.51 -10.64
CA LEU A 372 6.21 -22.23 -9.21
C LEU A 372 5.89 -23.47 -8.36
N ASN A 373 4.83 -24.22 -8.68
CA ASN A 373 4.50 -25.43 -7.91
C ASN A 373 5.49 -26.58 -8.14
N ARG A 374 6.07 -26.72 -9.35
CA ARG A 374 7.15 -27.69 -9.59
C ARG A 374 8.39 -27.38 -8.74
N TRP A 375 8.82 -26.13 -8.71
CA TRP A 375 9.92 -25.71 -7.82
C TRP A 375 9.56 -25.97 -6.35
N PHE A 376 8.35 -25.63 -5.94
CA PHE A 376 7.91 -25.76 -4.55
C PHE A 376 7.95 -27.20 -4.05
N GLU A 377 7.51 -28.15 -4.87
CA GLU A 377 7.61 -29.59 -4.58
C GLU A 377 9.08 -30.03 -4.40
N GLN A 378 9.98 -29.58 -5.29
CA GLN A 378 11.41 -29.88 -5.21
C GLN A 378 12.05 -29.29 -3.94
N ALA A 379 11.72 -28.05 -3.59
CA ALA A 379 12.21 -27.39 -2.38
C ALA A 379 11.76 -28.15 -1.11
N ILE A 380 10.49 -28.57 -1.04
CA ILE A 380 9.98 -29.38 0.07
C ILE A 380 10.70 -30.74 0.16
N GLN A 381 11.00 -31.37 -0.98
CA GLN A 381 11.70 -32.66 -0.99
C GLN A 381 13.16 -32.51 -0.53
N ALA A 382 13.85 -31.46 -0.98
CA ALA A 382 15.23 -31.19 -0.60
C ALA A 382 15.36 -30.81 0.89
N ASN A 383 14.41 -30.04 1.41
CA ASN A 383 14.39 -29.64 2.82
C ASN A 383 12.96 -29.78 3.38
N PRO A 384 12.60 -30.97 3.92
CA PRO A 384 11.27 -31.21 4.47
C PRO A 384 10.90 -30.25 5.60
N PRO A 385 9.63 -29.80 5.70
CA PRO A 385 9.21 -28.91 6.77
C PRO A 385 9.30 -29.62 8.13
N PRO A 386 9.73 -28.90 9.19
CA PRO A 386 9.87 -29.49 10.51
C PRO A 386 8.51 -29.95 11.06
N ALA A 387 8.51 -31.04 11.81
CA ALA A 387 7.33 -31.47 12.55
C ALA A 387 7.15 -30.57 13.78
N VAL A 388 5.94 -30.02 13.95
CA VAL A 388 5.61 -29.18 15.10
C VAL A 388 4.59 -29.90 15.96
N SER A 389 4.91 -30.07 17.25
CA SER A 389 4.11 -30.85 18.21
C SER A 389 3.81 -32.28 17.73
N GLY A 390 4.80 -32.93 17.12
CA GLY A 390 4.69 -34.32 16.64
C GLY A 390 3.82 -34.52 15.39
N ARG A 391 3.31 -33.44 14.77
CA ARG A 391 2.53 -33.50 13.53
C ARG A 391 3.31 -32.88 12.38
N ARG A 392 3.30 -33.55 11.23
CA ARG A 392 3.91 -33.03 10.01
C ARG A 392 3.06 -31.89 9.46
N LEU A 393 3.69 -30.76 9.14
CA LEU A 393 3.03 -29.65 8.45
C LEU A 393 2.76 -30.05 7.00
N LYS A 394 1.50 -29.92 6.56
CA LYS A 394 1.14 -30.15 5.17
C LYS A 394 1.16 -28.82 4.44
N LEU A 395 2.14 -28.64 3.55
CA LEU A 395 2.21 -27.55 2.60
C LEU A 395 1.63 -28.04 1.28
N ASN A 396 0.59 -27.38 0.77
CA ASN A 396 -0.22 -27.92 -0.33
C ASN A 396 0.23 -27.42 -1.69
N TYR A 397 0.17 -26.10 -1.90
CA TYR A 397 0.52 -25.45 -3.15
C TYR A 397 0.80 -23.97 -2.88
N ILE A 398 1.46 -23.32 -3.84
CA ILE A 398 1.83 -21.91 -3.78
C ILE A 398 1.40 -21.21 -5.07
N THR A 399 0.99 -19.94 -4.99
CA THR A 399 0.65 -19.12 -6.15
C THR A 399 1.17 -17.70 -5.97
N GLN A 400 1.52 -17.03 -7.07
CA GLN A 400 1.78 -15.59 -7.05
C GLN A 400 0.45 -14.83 -7.14
N VAL A 401 0.18 -13.94 -6.19
CA VAL A 401 -1.03 -13.11 -6.15
C VAL A 401 -0.78 -11.69 -6.60
N LYS A 402 0.44 -11.17 -6.44
CA LYS A 402 0.84 -9.84 -6.90
C LYS A 402 2.24 -9.87 -7.51
N ALA A 403 2.46 -9.09 -8.57
CA ALA A 403 3.79 -8.92 -9.13
C ALA A 403 4.58 -7.84 -8.37
N ARG A 404 3.92 -6.82 -7.83
CA ARG A 404 4.55 -5.61 -7.27
C ARG A 404 4.30 -5.38 -5.77
N PRO A 405 5.21 -5.76 -4.84
CA PRO A 405 6.31 -6.70 -5.03
C PRO A 405 5.84 -8.13 -5.30
N PRO A 406 6.75 -9.03 -5.73
CA PRO A 406 6.44 -10.44 -5.93
C PRO A 406 5.88 -11.05 -4.64
N SER A 407 4.58 -11.27 -4.63
CA SER A 407 3.82 -11.69 -3.46
C SER A 407 3.17 -13.03 -3.73
N PHE A 408 3.44 -13.99 -2.86
CA PHE A 408 3.04 -15.36 -2.99
C PHE A 408 2.15 -15.76 -1.82
N VAL A 409 1.12 -16.56 -2.10
CA VAL A 409 0.30 -17.20 -1.08
C VAL A 409 0.65 -18.68 -1.03
N LEU A 410 1.12 -19.13 0.14
CA LEU A 410 1.39 -20.52 0.43
C LEU A 410 0.23 -21.12 1.24
N PHE A 411 -0.44 -22.12 0.67
CA PHE A 411 -1.54 -22.81 1.31
C PHE A 411 -1.04 -23.98 2.15
N CYS A 412 -1.34 -23.96 3.44
CA CYS A 412 -0.86 -24.96 4.40
C CYS A 412 -1.97 -25.46 5.34
N SER A 413 -1.68 -26.50 6.11
CA SER A 413 -2.60 -27.04 7.12
C SER A 413 -2.67 -26.21 8.40
N ARG A 414 -1.58 -25.51 8.72
CA ARG A 414 -1.38 -24.76 9.97
C ARG A 414 -0.35 -23.66 9.71
N ALA A 415 -0.81 -22.43 9.57
CA ALA A 415 0.03 -21.28 9.28
C ALA A 415 0.82 -20.86 10.52
N ASP A 416 0.19 -20.95 11.70
CA ASP A 416 0.76 -20.63 13.02
C ASP A 416 2.04 -21.42 13.34
N ALA A 417 2.14 -22.64 12.79
CA ALA A 417 3.18 -23.58 13.12
C ALA A 417 4.38 -23.56 12.15
N ILE A 418 4.35 -22.78 11.07
CA ILE A 418 5.49 -22.72 10.13
C ILE A 418 6.58 -21.81 10.71
N PRO A 419 7.81 -22.30 10.96
CA PRO A 419 8.88 -21.45 11.47
C PRO A 419 9.34 -20.41 10.46
N GLN A 420 9.69 -19.21 10.94
CA GLN A 420 10.26 -18.13 10.11
C GLN A 420 11.57 -18.52 9.41
N SER A 421 12.35 -19.43 10.00
CA SER A 421 13.54 -20.00 9.34
C SER A 421 13.18 -20.79 8.07
N TYR A 422 12.06 -21.51 8.07
CA TYR A 422 11.61 -22.27 6.91
C TYR A 422 11.06 -21.35 5.81
N LEU A 423 10.34 -20.28 6.19
CA LEU A 423 9.94 -19.24 5.25
C LEU A 423 11.14 -18.57 4.59
N ARG A 424 12.18 -18.21 5.36
CA ARG A 424 13.43 -17.67 4.81
C ARG A 424 14.12 -18.64 3.85
N TYR A 425 14.14 -19.93 4.17
CA TYR A 425 14.65 -20.97 3.26
C TYR A 425 13.89 -20.97 1.93
N LEU A 426 12.55 -21.00 1.97
CA LEU A 426 11.72 -20.98 0.77
C LEU A 426 11.93 -19.70 -0.03
N THR A 427 11.95 -18.53 0.62
CA THR A 427 12.21 -17.24 -0.03
C THR A 427 13.56 -17.21 -0.73
N ASN A 428 14.63 -17.68 -0.09
CA ASN A 428 15.96 -17.69 -0.70
C ASN A 428 16.04 -18.68 -1.87
N SER A 429 15.49 -19.89 -1.72
CA SER A 429 15.45 -20.86 -2.82
C SER A 429 14.60 -20.38 -4.00
N LEU A 430 13.51 -19.64 -3.73
CA LEU A 430 12.67 -19.01 -4.76
C LEU A 430 13.48 -17.96 -5.53
N ARG A 431 14.19 -17.07 -4.82
CA ARG A 431 15.04 -16.05 -5.43
C ARG A 431 16.13 -16.64 -6.30
N GLU A 432 16.78 -17.70 -5.84
CA GLU A 432 17.83 -18.41 -6.59
C GLU A 432 17.26 -19.08 -7.84
N THR A 433 16.13 -19.79 -7.72
CA THR A 433 15.57 -20.58 -8.84
C THR A 433 14.98 -19.70 -9.93
N PHE A 434 14.32 -18.60 -9.55
CA PHE A 434 13.64 -17.70 -10.49
C PHE A 434 14.44 -16.43 -10.79
N GLU A 435 15.73 -16.41 -10.42
CA GLU A 435 16.65 -15.29 -10.71
C GLU A 435 16.03 -13.95 -10.29
N LEU A 436 15.66 -13.83 -9.01
CA LEU A 436 15.11 -12.61 -8.40
C LEU A 436 16.12 -11.95 -7.44
N PRO A 437 17.33 -11.58 -7.90
CA PRO A 437 18.39 -11.04 -7.04
C PRO A 437 17.93 -9.72 -6.40
N GLY A 438 18.20 -9.55 -5.10
CA GLY A 438 17.90 -8.34 -4.35
C GLY A 438 16.43 -7.94 -4.22
N THR A 439 15.51 -8.68 -4.85
CA THR A 439 14.10 -8.30 -4.95
C THR A 439 13.35 -8.70 -3.69
N PRO A 440 12.64 -7.80 -2.99
CA PRO A 440 11.80 -8.16 -1.86
C PRO A 440 10.71 -9.16 -2.28
N VAL A 441 10.58 -10.27 -1.54
CA VAL A 441 9.62 -11.33 -1.83
C VAL A 441 8.73 -11.53 -0.61
N ARG A 442 7.41 -11.45 -0.81
CA ARG A 442 6.44 -11.66 0.27
C ARG A 442 5.83 -13.04 0.14
N ILE A 443 5.86 -13.82 1.22
CA ILE A 443 5.14 -15.10 1.31
C ILE A 443 4.11 -14.99 2.43
N THR A 444 2.84 -14.94 2.06
CA THR A 444 1.72 -14.98 3.01
C THR A 444 1.23 -16.41 3.16
N LEU A 445 0.99 -16.82 4.40
CA LEU A 445 0.45 -18.14 4.70
C LEU A 445 -1.08 -18.08 4.73
N ARG A 446 -1.74 -19.03 4.05
CA ARG A 446 -3.17 -19.26 4.20
C ARG A 446 -3.43 -20.69 4.65
N GLU A 447 -4.29 -20.82 5.66
CA GLU A 447 -4.81 -22.13 6.04
C GLU A 447 -5.93 -22.53 5.09
N LYS A 448 -5.93 -23.80 4.69
CA LYS A 448 -7.09 -24.33 3.97
C LYS A 448 -8.25 -24.44 4.97
N ALA A 449 -9.41 -23.85 4.63
CA ALA A 449 -10.63 -23.99 5.42
C ALA A 449 -10.84 -25.47 5.78
N ASN A 450 -10.83 -25.80 7.07
CA ASN A 450 -11.01 -27.17 7.52
C ASN A 450 -12.48 -27.55 7.29
N PRO A 451 -12.79 -28.44 6.32
CA PRO A 451 -14.18 -28.78 5.99
C PRO A 451 -14.93 -29.45 7.15
N PHE A 452 -14.21 -29.85 8.20
CA PHE A 452 -14.74 -30.59 9.35
C PHE A 452 -14.83 -29.76 10.64
N ALA A 453 -14.48 -28.47 10.62
CA ALA A 453 -14.52 -27.63 11.82
C ALA A 453 -15.91 -27.56 12.49
N HIS A 454 -16.99 -27.72 11.71
CA HIS A 454 -18.37 -27.71 12.21
C HIS A 454 -18.88 -29.06 12.75
N LYS A 455 -18.13 -30.17 12.58
CA LYS A 455 -18.52 -31.47 13.15
C LYS A 455 -18.00 -31.59 14.58
N ARG A 456 -18.71 -30.97 15.53
CA ARG A 456 -18.52 -31.19 16.98
C ARG A 456 -18.49 -32.71 17.25
N LYS A 457 -17.45 -33.17 17.98
CA LYS A 457 -17.38 -34.54 18.49
C LYS A 457 -18.68 -34.87 19.23
N ARG A 458 -19.32 -35.99 18.87
CA ARG A 458 -20.36 -36.58 19.72
C ARG A 458 -19.73 -36.83 21.11
N PRO A 459 -20.34 -36.36 22.21
CA PRO A 459 -19.90 -36.76 23.53
C PRO A 459 -20.01 -38.27 23.63
N SER A 460 -18.93 -38.91 24.08
CA SER A 460 -18.91 -40.32 24.49
C SER A 460 -19.71 -40.52 25.76
#